data_AF-A0A963B6G2-F1
#
_entry.id   AF-A0A963B6G2-F1
#
_cell.length_a   1.000
_cell.length_b   1.000
_cell.length_c   1.000
_cell.angle_alpha   90.00
_cell.angle_beta   90.00
_cell.angle_gamma   90.00
#
_symmetry.space_group_name_H-M   'P 1'
#
loop_
_entity.id
_entity.type
_entity.pdbx_description
1 polymer ?
#
loop_
_entity_poly.entity_id
_entity_poly.type
_entity_poly.pdbx_seq_one_letter_code
_entity_poly.pdbx_strand_id
1 'polypeptide(L)' 'MSDLREINLTMLEQVLLSQGMVPAEDYESSGTILCTSGISGTQQQKVRFMLSGARHFQTIDNEAMERAIRFWRAELS' A
#
# COMPACT_ATOMS: atom_id res chain seq x y z
N MET A 1 13.74 -5.60 -15.14
CA MET A 1 13.76 -4.13 -15.10
C MET A 1 13.16 -3.77 -13.77
N SER A 2 13.92 -3.09 -12.90
CA SER A 2 13.48 -2.82 -11.54
C SER A 2 12.40 -1.73 -11.56
N ASP A 3 11.14 -2.10 -11.34
CA ASP A 3 9.95 -1.26 -11.21
C ASP A 3 9.94 -0.43 -9.89
N LEU A 4 11.11 0.07 -9.47
CA LEU A 4 11.36 0.58 -8.12
C LEU A 4 10.79 1.97 -7.82
N ARG A 5 9.83 2.51 -8.60
CA ARG A 5 9.13 3.76 -8.25
C ARG A 5 7.68 3.83 -8.74
N GLU A 6 6.91 2.74 -8.63
CA GLU A 6 5.45 2.86 -8.80
C GLU A 6 4.82 3.67 -7.66
N ILE A 7 5.36 3.57 -6.43
CA ILE A 7 4.85 4.28 -5.27
C ILE A 7 5.49 5.68 -5.20
N ASN A 8 4.67 6.70 -5.44
CA ASN A 8 4.99 8.09 -5.15
C ASN A 8 4.00 8.67 -4.15
N LEU A 9 4.30 9.85 -3.61
CA LEU A 9 3.49 10.50 -2.57
C LEU A 9 2.03 10.72 -3.02
N THR A 10 1.81 11.09 -4.29
CA THR A 10 0.45 11.26 -4.83
C THR A 10 -0.33 9.96 -4.81
N MET A 11 0.27 8.85 -5.22
CA MET A 11 -0.40 7.55 -5.19
C MET A 11 -0.64 7.07 -3.76
N LEU A 12 0.32 7.27 -2.86
CA LEU A 12 0.13 6.97 -1.45
C LEU A 12 -1.07 7.74 -0.90
N GLU A 13 -1.05 9.07 -0.97
CA GLU A 13 -2.04 9.90 -0.28
C GLU A 13 -3.40 9.91 -0.95
N GLN A 14 -3.45 10.03 -2.29
CA GLN A 14 -4.72 10.21 -3.00
C GLN A 14 -5.38 8.88 -3.36
N VAL A 15 -4.62 7.79 -3.50
CA VAL A 15 -5.15 6.51 -3.98
C VAL A 15 -5.21 5.47 -2.86
N LEU A 16 -4.11 5.23 -2.16
CA LEU A 16 -4.05 4.16 -1.16
C LEU A 16 -4.70 4.59 0.15
N LEU A 17 -4.25 5.70 0.74
CA LEU A 17 -4.73 6.16 2.04
C LEU A 17 -6.21 6.56 2.02
N SER A 18 -6.68 7.14 0.91
CA SER A 18 -8.11 7.47 0.72
C SER A 18 -9.02 6.23 0.74
N GLN A 19 -8.45 5.05 0.48
CA GLN A 19 -9.15 3.77 0.52
C GLN A 19 -8.79 2.94 1.76
N GLY A 20 -8.08 3.51 2.74
CA GLY A 20 -7.66 2.81 3.95
C GLY A 20 -6.60 1.73 3.71
N MET A 21 -5.74 1.92 2.70
CA MET A 21 -4.68 1.01 2.31
C MET A 21 -3.31 1.68 2.37
N VAL A 22 -2.27 0.92 2.69
CA VAL A 22 -0.87 1.39 2.65
C VAL A 22 0.04 0.21 2.30
N PRO A 23 1.14 0.39 1.56
CA PRO A 23 2.09 -0.68 1.35
C PRO A 23 2.77 -1.06 2.68
N ALA A 24 3.14 -2.33 2.84
CA ALA A 24 4.01 -2.72 3.95
C ALA A 24 5.41 -2.10 3.80
N GLU A 25 6.15 -1.98 4.89
CA GLU A 25 7.52 -1.45 4.86
C GLU A 25 8.44 -2.32 3.97
N ASP A 26 8.17 -3.63 3.91
CA ASP A 26 8.90 -4.60 3.09
C ASP A 26 8.28 -4.83 1.69
N TYR A 27 7.40 -3.92 1.24
CA TYR A 27 6.57 -4.10 0.04
C TYR A 27 7.35 -4.54 -1.21
N GLU A 28 8.56 -4.03 -1.43
CA GLU A 28 9.37 -4.41 -2.60
C GLU A 28 9.69 -5.91 -2.63
N SER A 29 9.82 -6.52 -1.45
CA SER A 29 10.10 -7.95 -1.30
C SER A 29 8.83 -8.79 -1.11
N SER A 30 7.86 -8.28 -0.34
CA SER A 30 6.67 -9.02 0.06
C SER A 30 5.49 -8.83 -0.89
N GLY A 31 5.41 -7.68 -1.56
CA GLY A 31 4.24 -7.27 -2.34
C GLY A 31 2.99 -7.06 -1.50
N THR A 32 3.13 -6.79 -0.19
CA THR A 32 2.01 -6.76 0.76
C THR A 32 1.39 -5.38 0.87
N ILE A 33 0.07 -5.30 0.74
CA ILE A 33 -0.73 -4.11 1.03
C ILE A 33 -1.46 -4.32 2.36
N LEU A 34 -1.26 -3.40 3.28
CA LEU A 34 -1.91 -3.35 4.58
C LEU A 34 -3.24 -2.59 4.46
N CYS A 35 -4.29 -3.09 5.10
CA CYS A 35 -5.65 -2.57 5.01
C CYS A 35 -6.25 -2.41 6.42
N THR A 36 -7.05 -1.36 6.66
CA THR A 36 -7.76 -1.20 7.94
C THR A 36 -8.99 -2.10 8.08
N SER A 37 -9.50 -2.62 6.96
CA SER A 37 -10.66 -3.50 6.92
C SER A 37 -10.54 -4.49 5.75
N GLY A 38 -11.42 -5.50 5.73
CA GLY A 38 -11.49 -6.44 4.62
C GLY A 38 -11.84 -5.72 3.32
N ILE A 39 -11.03 -5.92 2.29
CA ILE A 39 -11.23 -5.30 0.98
C ILE A 39 -11.89 -6.27 -0.02
N SER A 40 -12.72 -5.72 -0.90
CA SER A 40 -13.39 -6.49 -1.95
C SER A 40 -12.42 -6.94 -3.05
N GLY A 41 -12.78 -8.00 -3.79
CA GLY A 41 -11.99 -8.46 -4.95
C GLY A 41 -11.81 -7.37 -6.03
N THR A 42 -12.81 -6.51 -6.23
CA THR A 42 -12.73 -5.38 -7.16
C THR A 42 -11.70 -4.35 -6.71
N GLN A 43 -11.61 -4.06 -5.41
CA GLN A 43 -10.57 -3.16 -4.87
C GLN A 43 -9.19 -3.78 -5.02
N GLN A 44 -9.04 -5.09 -4.73
CA GLN A 44 -7.79 -5.81 -4.93
C GLN A 44 -7.31 -5.74 -6.38
N GLN A 45 -8.20 -5.93 -7.35
CA GLN A 45 -7.85 -5.84 -8.78
C GLN A 45 -7.41 -4.43 -9.19
N LYS A 46 -8.11 -3.39 -8.71
CA LYS A 46 -7.70 -1.99 -8.96
C LYS A 46 -6.31 -1.71 -8.43
N VAL A 47 -6.03 -2.13 -7.18
CA VAL A 47 -4.70 -1.95 -6.59
C VAL A 47 -3.66 -2.71 -7.39
N ARG A 48 -3.89 -3.98 -7.75
CA ARG A 48 -2.97 -4.76 -8.59
C ARG A 48 -2.69 -4.16 -9.97
N PHE A 49 -3.67 -3.46 -10.54
CA PHE A 49 -3.49 -2.75 -11.80
C PHE A 49 -2.58 -1.53 -11.66
N MET A 50 -2.68 -0.80 -10.55
CA MET A 50 -1.85 0.39 -10.28
C MET A 50 -0.48 0.03 -9.70
N LEU A 51 -0.43 -1.07 -8.95
CA LEU A 51 0.70 -1.60 -8.23
C LEU A 51 0.92 -3.04 -8.66
N SER A 52 1.68 -3.21 -9.74
CA SER A 52 1.89 -4.51 -10.37
C SER A 52 2.56 -5.51 -9.40
N GLY A 53 3.28 -5.01 -8.40
CA GLY A 53 3.88 -5.79 -7.31
C GLY A 53 2.92 -6.25 -6.20
N ALA A 54 1.65 -5.81 -6.17
CA ALA A 54 0.73 -6.15 -5.09
C ALA A 54 0.25 -7.62 -5.14
N ARG A 55 0.77 -8.44 -4.23
CA ARG A 55 0.49 -9.89 -4.16
C ARG A 55 -0.48 -10.22 -3.03
N HIS A 56 -0.22 -9.64 -1.86
CA HIS A 56 -0.92 -9.97 -0.62
C HIS A 56 -1.68 -8.76 -0.08
N PHE A 57 -2.79 -9.03 0.59
CA PHE A 57 -3.59 -8.02 1.27
C PHE A 57 -3.82 -8.49 2.70
N GLN A 58 -3.39 -7.68 3.65
CA GLN A 58 -3.41 -8.03 5.06
C GLN A 58 -4.19 -6.98 5.84
N THR A 59 -5.21 -7.40 6.59
CA THR A 59 -5.90 -6.53 7.52
C THR A 59 -5.04 -6.33 8.76
N ILE A 60 -4.89 -5.08 9.19
CA ILE A 60 -4.15 -4.68 10.38
C ILE A 60 -4.96 -3.71 11.24
N ASP A 61 -4.49 -3.46 12.46
CA ASP A 61 -5.05 -2.43 13.32
C ASP A 61 -4.62 -1.01 12.90
N ASN A 62 -5.29 -0.02 13.49
CA ASN A 62 -5.02 1.40 13.20
C ASN A 62 -3.62 1.83 13.64
N GLU A 63 -3.07 1.23 14.69
CA GLU A 63 -1.75 1.62 15.21
C GLU A 63 -0.64 1.20 14.23
N ALA A 64 -0.71 -0.03 13.71
CA ALA A 64 0.17 -0.53 12.66
C ALA A 64 -0.01 0.28 11.36
N MET A 65 -1.24 0.68 11.03
CA MET A 65 -1.53 1.51 9.85
C MET A 65 -0.82 2.87 9.97
N GLU A 66 -0.95 3.54 11.10
CA GLU A 66 -0.26 4.82 11.32
C GLU A 66 1.26 4.70 11.27
N ARG A 67 1.84 3.61 11.78
CA ARG A 67 3.29 3.37 11.68
C ARG A 67 3.73 3.26 10.22
N ALA A 68 3.03 2.44 9.43
CA ALA A 68 3.34 2.28 8.01
C ALA A 68 3.17 3.60 7.22
N ILE A 69 2.14 4.39 7.53
CA ILE A 69 1.95 5.73 6.93
C ILE A 69 3.13 6.65 7.23
N ARG A 70 3.59 6.69 8.49
CA ARG A 70 4.74 7.51 8.90
C ARG A 70 6.01 7.09 8.18
N PHE A 71 6.26 5.79 8.07
CA PHE A 71 7.38 5.24 7.30
C PHE A 71 7.36 5.73 5.85
N TRP A 72 6.26 5.50 5.12
CA TRP A 72 6.18 5.84 3.71
C TRP A 72 6.20 7.35 3.43
N ARG A 73 5.66 8.17 4.33
CA ARG A 73 5.80 9.63 4.22
C ARG A 73 7.23 10.11 4.40
N ALA A 74 8.00 9.45 5.26
CA ALA A 74 9.42 9.75 5.44
C ALA A 74 10.26 9.28 4.24
N GLU A 75 9.93 8.11 3.68
CA GLU A 75 10.66 7.51 2.54
C GLU A 75 10.40 8.25 1.21
N LEU A 76 9.20 8.83 1.04
CA LEU A 76 8.78 9.51 -0.20
C LEU A 76 8.93 11.04 -0.17
N SER A 77 9.39 11.61 0.95
CA SER A 77 9.68 13.03 1.10
C SER A 77 11.06 13.40 0.56
#